data_AF-A0A9Q1DDK4-F1
#
_entry.id   AF-A0A9Q1DDK4-F1
#
_cell.length_a   1.000
_cell.length_b   1.000
_cell.length_c   1.000
_cell.angle_alpha   90.00
_cell.angle_beta   90.00
_cell.angle_gamma   90.00
#
_symmetry.space_group_name_H-M   'P 1'
#
loop_
_entity.id
_entity.type
_entity.pdbx_description
1 polymer ?
#
loop_
_entity_poly.entity_id
_entity_poly.type
_entity_poly.pdbx_seq_one_letter_code
_entity_poly.pdbx_strand_id
1 'polypeptide(L)'
;MTKLLQWLLGVSVVGLAWALLALDLLNLKLPQAYRQVVWPMPVYLLVVFGCYSLATVGYRVATFNDCQEAAKELQSQIQEAKLDLQKKGLKF
;
A
#
# COMPACT_ATOMS: atom_id res chain seq x y z
N MET A 1 -22.69 11.72 -7.46
CA MET A 1 -21.63 12.17 -6.53
C MET A 1 -20.38 11.34 -6.79
N THR A 2 -19.32 11.94 -7.32
CA THR A 2 -18.08 11.20 -7.64
C THR A 2 -17.37 10.80 -6.33
N LYS A 3 -16.85 9.58 -6.26
CA LYS A 3 -16.12 9.07 -5.07
C LYS A 3 -14.97 10.00 -4.66
N LEU A 4 -14.34 10.64 -5.64
CA LEU A 4 -13.29 11.64 -5.44
C LEU A 4 -13.78 12.83 -4.60
N LEU A 5 -14.97 13.37 -4.89
CA LEU A 5 -15.52 14.50 -4.15
C LEU A 5 -15.81 14.13 -2.69
N GLN A 6 -16.30 12.91 -2.45
CA GLN A 6 -16.54 12.40 -1.09
C GLN A 6 -15.23 12.32 -0.28
N TRP A 7 -14.14 11.83 -0.90
CA TRP A 7 -12.83 11.77 -0.26
C TRP A 7 -12.23 13.16 -0.01
N LEU A 8 -12.29 14.07 -0.99
CA LEU A 8 -11.81 15.44 -0.83
C LEU A 8 -12.55 16.17 0.29
N LEU A 9 -13.87 16.04 0.35
CA LEU A 9 -14.67 16.65 1.41
C LEU A 9 -14.31 16.07 2.79
N GLY A 10 -14.17 14.74 2.89
CA GLY A 10 -13.78 14.08 4.13
C GLY A 10 -12.41 14.54 4.64
N VAL A 11 -11.40 14.56 3.76
CA VAL A 11 -10.05 15.03 4.11
C VAL A 11 -10.05 16.51 4.49
N SER A 12 -10.81 17.34 3.77
CA SER A 12 -10.94 18.76 4.05
C SER A 12 -11.53 19.03 5.44
N VAL A 13 -12.59 18.31 5.83
CA VAL A 13 -13.20 18.43 7.16
C VAL A 13 -12.22 18.03 8.27
N VAL A 14 -11.49 16.93 8.08
CA VAL A 14 -10.48 16.48 9.07
C VAL A 14 -9.31 17.47 9.16
N GLY A 15 -8.84 17.98 8.03
CA GLY A 15 -7.76 18.97 7.98
C GLY A 15 -8.17 20.30 8.63
N LEU A 16 -9.39 20.78 8.38
CA LEU A 16 -9.96 21.96 9.04
C LEU A 16 -10.10 21.76 10.55
N ALA A 17 -10.62 20.61 10.99
CA ALA A 17 -10.73 20.29 12.41
C ALA A 17 -9.35 20.30 13.09
N TRP A 18 -8.34 19.71 12.46
CA TRP A 18 -6.96 19.75 12.96
C TRP A 18 -6.39 21.17 13.01
N ALA A 19 -6.55 21.96 11.94
CA ALA A 19 -6.06 23.33 11.87
C ALA A 19 -6.69 24.24 12.94
N LEU A 20 -8.00 24.08 13.20
CA LEU A 20 -8.70 24.79 14.28
C LEU A 20 -8.10 24.47 15.66
N LEU A 21 -7.74 23.21 15.91
CA LEU A 21 -7.12 22.76 17.15
C LEU A 21 -5.65 23.18 17.26
N ALA A 22 -4.90 23.19 16.15
CA ALA A 22 -3.48 23.54 16.12
C ALA A 22 -3.25 25.06 16.28
N LEU A 23 -4.10 25.88 15.63
CA LEU A 23 -4.03 27.34 15.67
C LEU A 23 -4.77 27.94 16.87
N ASP A 24 -5.49 27.12 17.65
CA ASP A 24 -6.31 27.53 18.80
C ASP A 24 -7.28 28.68 18.48
N LEU A 25 -7.89 28.59 17.30
CA LEU A 25 -8.76 29.65 16.76
C LEU A 25 -10.06 29.83 17.56
N LEU A 26 -10.41 28.84 18.39
CA LEU A 26 -11.62 28.81 19.21
C LEU A 26 -11.39 29.25 20.67
N ASN A 27 -10.19 29.72 21.05
CA ASN A 27 -9.85 30.05 22.45
C ASN A 27 -10.21 28.91 23.42
N LEU A 28 -10.08 27.67 22.94
CA LEU A 28 -10.29 26.51 23.78
C LEU A 28 -9.07 26.48 24.70
N LYS A 29 -9.25 26.81 25.98
CA LYS A 29 -8.22 26.68 27.03
C LYS A 29 -7.82 25.21 27.22
N LEU A 30 -7.24 24.61 26.20
CA LEU A 30 -6.80 23.24 26.14
C LEU A 30 -5.53 23.10 27.01
N PRO A 31 -5.44 22.05 27.83
CA PRO A 31 -4.24 21.75 28.60
C PRO A 31 -3.01 21.68 27.68
N GLN A 32 -1.87 22.19 28.16
CA GLN A 32 -0.62 22.27 27.38
C GLN A 32 -0.18 20.91 26.81
N ALA A 33 -0.45 19.81 27.54
CA ALA A 33 -0.19 18.45 27.09
C ALA A 33 -0.91 18.10 25.78
N TYR A 34 -2.15 18.56 25.59
CA TYR A 34 -2.91 18.26 24.38
C TYR A 34 -2.34 19.00 23.17
N ARG A 35 -1.89 20.26 23.36
CA ARG A 35 -1.26 21.05 22.29
C ARG A 35 0.03 20.41 21.79
N GLN A 36 0.84 19.86 22.70
CA GLN A 36 2.08 19.18 22.36
C GLN A 36 1.86 17.92 21.51
N VAL A 37 0.71 17.26 21.63
CA VAL A 37 0.36 16.07 20.84
C VAL A 37 -0.34 16.45 19.53
N VAL A 38 -1.20 17.47 19.55
CA VAL A 38 -1.97 17.91 18.36
C VAL A 38 -1.05 18.53 17.30
N TRP A 39 -0.02 19.28 17.70
CA TRP A 39 0.89 19.92 16.74
C TRP A 39 1.63 18.93 15.82
N PRO A 40 2.30 17.87 16.34
CA PRO A 40 2.98 16.86 15.52
C PRO A 40 2.05 15.78 14.93
N MET A 41 0.74 15.83 15.18
CA MET A 41 -0.21 14.79 14.79
C MET A 41 -0.17 14.40 13.29
N PRO A 42 -0.05 15.34 12.33
CA PRO A 42 0.08 14.99 10.91
C PRO A 42 1.38 14.25 10.59
N VAL A 43 2.47 14.56 11.29
CA VAL A 43 3.75 13.87 11.12
C VAL A 43 3.64 12.44 11.63
N TYR A 44 3.01 12.22 12.79
CA TYR A 44 2.74 10.87 13.29
C TYR A 44 1.87 10.05 12.32
N LEU A 45 0.85 10.67 11.72
CA LEU A 45 0.00 10.02 10.73
C LEU A 45 0.81 9.58 9.50
N LEU A 46 1.72 10.44 9.01
CA LEU A 46 2.62 10.10 7.91
C LEU A 46 3.57 8.94 8.26
N VAL A 47 4.13 8.92 9.47
CA VAL A 47 5.01 7.83 9.93
C VAL A 47 4.25 6.51 9.99
N VAL A 48 3.05 6.50 10.61
CA VAL A 48 2.21 5.30 10.68
C VAL A 48 1.81 4.81 9.29
N PHE A 49 1.43 5.73 8.39
CA PHE A 49 1.12 5.39 7.00
C PHE A 49 2.33 4.80 6.27
N GLY A 50 3.53 5.37 6.47
CA GLY A 50 4.77 4.85 5.92
C GLY A 50 5.09 3.44 6.41
N CYS A 51 5.02 3.21 7.72
CA CYS A 51 5.22 1.88 8.31
C CYS A 51 4.19 0.86 7.80
N TYR A 52 2.91 1.24 7.72
CA TYR A 52 1.85 0.38 7.20
C TYR A 52 2.06 0.03 5.72
N SER A 53 2.45 1.02 4.91
CA SER A 53 2.77 0.83 3.49
C SER A 53 3.96 -0.13 3.31
N LEU A 54 5.06 0.11 4.03
CA LEU A 54 6.24 -0.77 4.01
C LEU A 54 5.91 -2.19 4.46
N ALA A 55 5.14 -2.35 5.54
CA ALA A 55 4.72 -3.66 6.01
C ALA A 55 3.85 -4.39 4.97
N THR A 56 2.91 -3.67 4.33
CA THR A 56 2.03 -4.25 3.31
C THR A 56 2.81 -4.66 2.07
N VAL A 57 3.73 -3.80 1.59
CA VAL A 57 4.59 -4.12 0.44
C VAL A 57 5.53 -5.27 0.79
N GLY A 58 6.20 -5.21 1.93
CA GLY A 58 7.10 -6.27 2.41
C GLY A 58 6.37 -7.61 2.55
N TYR A 59 5.17 -7.62 3.12
CA TYR A 59 4.34 -8.82 3.22
C TYR A 59 3.97 -9.38 1.85
N ARG A 60 3.54 -8.53 0.92
CA ARG A 60 3.19 -8.96 -0.45
C ARG A 60 4.38 -9.45 -1.26
N VAL A 61 5.57 -8.88 -1.05
CA VAL A 61 6.82 -9.34 -1.66
C VAL A 61 7.25 -10.67 -1.05
N ALA A 62 7.21 -10.80 0.28
CA ALA A 62 7.56 -12.04 0.96
C ALA A 62 6.59 -13.20 0.65
N THR A 63 5.31 -12.88 0.41
CA THR A 63 4.26 -13.83 0.06
C THR A 63 4.04 -13.91 -1.46
N PHE A 64 4.95 -13.33 -2.26
CA PHE A 64 4.89 -13.48 -3.71
C PHE A 64 5.18 -14.96 -4.00
N ASN A 65 4.10 -15.71 -4.24
CA ASN A 65 4.08 -17.15 -4.41
C ASN A 65 5.22 -17.57 -5.34
N ASP A 66 6.18 -18.32 -4.80
CA ASP A 66 7.25 -18.90 -5.58
C ASP A 66 6.60 -19.63 -6.78
N CYS A 67 6.78 -19.08 -7.98
CA CYS A 67 6.36 -19.68 -9.25
C CYS A 67 7.16 -20.96 -9.55
N GLN A 68 7.58 -21.71 -8.53
CA GLN A 68 8.26 -22.99 -8.65
C GLN A 68 7.38 -24.00 -9.36
N GLU A 69 6.10 -24.07 -8.99
CA GLU A 69 5.16 -25.01 -9.61
C GLU A 69 4.88 -24.65 -11.07
N ALA A 70 4.58 -23.38 -11.36
CA ALA A 70 4.39 -22.89 -12.73
C ALA A 70 5.66 -23.02 -13.58
N ALA A 71 6.85 -22.78 -13.02
CA ALA A 71 8.12 -22.95 -13.73
C ALA A 71 8.40 -24.44 -14.05
N LYS A 72 8.08 -25.34 -13.12
CA LYS A 72 8.26 -26.79 -13.30
C LYS A 72 7.28 -27.36 -14.31
N GLU A 73 6.04 -26.89 -14.30
CA GLU A 73 5.02 -27.24 -15.30
C GLU A 73 5.45 -26.74 -16.69
N LEU A 74 5.92 -25.49 -16.80
CA LEU A 74 6.42 -24.94 -18.06
C LEU A 74 7.63 -25.72 -18.59
N GLN A 75 8.56 -26.12 -17.72
CA GLN A 75 9.70 -26.96 -18.12
C GLN A 75 9.27 -28.34 -18.64
N SER A 76 8.26 -28.96 -18.00
CA SER A 76 7.68 -30.22 -18.48
C SER A 76 7.10 -30.07 -19.88
N GLN A 77 6.31 -29.01 -20.11
CA GLN A 77 5.73 -28.73 -21.44
C GLN A 77 6.80 -28.49 -22.50
N ILE A 78 7.90 -27.79 -22.18
CA ILE A 78 9.02 -27.59 -23.10
C ILE A 78 9.66 -28.93 -23.48
N GLN A 79 9.83 -29.84 -22.52
CA GLN A 79 10.45 -31.14 -22.76
C GLN A 79 9.56 -32.03 -23.63
N GLU A 80 8.25 -32.00 -23.39
CA GLU A 80 7.26 -32.73 -24.17
C GLU A 80 7.17 -32.19 -25.62
N ALA A 81 7.17 -30.87 -25.79
CA ALA A 81 7.19 -30.23 -27.11
C ALA A 81 8.48 -30.57 -27.89
N LYS A 82 9.64 -30.60 -27.22
CA LYS A 82 10.90 -31.04 -27.85
C LYS A 82 10.81 -32.49 -28.33
N LEU A 83 10.27 -33.40 -27.53
CA LEU A 83 10.09 -34.80 -27.92
C LEU A 83 9.13 -34.95 -29.11
N ASP A 84 8.03 -34.19 -29.12
CA ASP A 84 7.05 -34.25 -30.20
C ASP A 84 7.61 -33.69 -31.52
N LEU A 85 8.39 -32.61 -31.45
CA LEU A 85 9.07 -32.09 -32.62
C LEU A 85 10.18 -33.05 -33.13
N GLN A 86 10.82 -33.84 -32.26
CA GLN A 86 11.85 -34.82 -32.65
C GLN A 86 11.19 -35.99 -33.37
N LYS A 87 10.03 -36.45 -32.87
CA LYS A 87 9.19 -37.46 -33.55
C LYS A 87 8.76 -36.98 -34.94
N LYS A 88 8.53 -35.67 -35.11
CA LYS A 88 8.20 -35.05 -36.40
C LYS A 88 9.42 -34.83 -37.32
N GLY A 89 10.63 -35.25 -36.90
CA GLY A 89 11.84 -35.17 -37.72
C GLY A 89 12.45 -33.77 -37.84
N LEU A 90 11.98 -32.81 -37.03
CA LEU A 90 12.49 -31.44 -37.01
C LEU A 90 13.74 -31.37 -36.10
N LYS A 91 14.70 -30.50 -36.41
CA LYS A 91 15.88 -30.23 -35.56
C LYS A 91 15.73 -28.86 -34.89
N PHE A 92 15.95 -28.79 -33.59
CA PHE A 92 15.86 -27.60 -32.72
C PHE A 92 16.83 -27.74 -31.54
#